data_AF-A0A2N0Z0C5-F1
#
_entry.id   AF-A0A2N0Z0C5-F1
#
_cell.length_a   1.000
_cell.length_b   1.000
_cell.length_c   1.000
_cell.angle_alpha   90.00
_cell.angle_beta   90.00
_cell.angle_gamma   90.00
#
_symmetry.space_group_name_H-M   'P 1'
#
loop_
_entity.id
_entity.type
_entity.pdbx_description
1 polymer ?
#
loop_
_entity_poly.entity_id
_entity_poly.type
_entity_poly.pdbx_seq_one_letter_code
_entity_poly.pdbx_strand_id
1 'polypeptide(L)'
;MERYVAIIIAILCINSLAACSKSESIAPHHFYSSEEAIKNGDIVIHGEINNNNNIERWDQFLKKVAEKQTDTIRITSYTNEGD
;
A
#
# COMPACT_ATOMS: atom_id res chain seq x y z
N MET A 1 8.66 15.28 44.97
CA MET A 1 7.86 14.49 44.00
C MET A 1 7.21 15.37 42.94
N GLU A 2 6.54 16.45 43.29
CA GLU A 2 5.80 17.29 42.32
C GLU A 2 6.66 17.90 41.19
N ARG A 3 7.90 18.31 41.49
CA ARG A 3 8.84 18.82 40.46
C ARG A 3 9.27 17.75 39.44
N TYR A 4 9.38 16.49 39.86
CA TYR A 4 9.73 15.38 38.97
C TYR A 4 8.54 14.95 38.11
N VAL A 5 7.33 15.00 38.67
CA VAL A 5 6.08 14.77 37.92
C VAL A 5 5.93 15.82 36.82
N ALA A 6 6.19 17.09 37.11
CA ALA A 6 6.17 18.16 36.11
C ALA A 6 7.18 17.95 34.98
N ILE A 7 8.40 17.48 35.30
CA ILE A 7 9.44 17.19 34.30
C ILE A 7 9.03 16.00 33.40
N ILE A 8 8.47 14.94 33.98
CA ILE A 8 8.02 13.76 33.21
C ILE A 8 6.87 14.13 32.27
N ILE A 9 5.91 14.94 32.73
CA ILE A 9 4.79 15.42 31.89
C ILE A 9 5.32 16.27 30.73
N ALA A 10 6.28 17.19 30.99
CA ALA A 10 6.86 18.02 29.93
C ALA A 10 7.56 17.18 28.84
N ILE A 11 8.29 16.12 29.23
CA ILE A 11 8.97 15.21 28.28
C ILE A 11 7.94 14.44 27.42
N LEU A 12 6.84 13.98 28.01
CA LEU A 12 5.76 13.30 27.29
C LEU A 12 5.07 14.21 26.25
N CYS A 13 4.88 15.49 26.58
CA CYS A 13 4.28 16.48 25.67
C CYS A 13 5.18 16.83 24.48
N ILE A 14 6.51 16.82 24.65
CA ILE A 14 7.46 17.14 23.58
C ILE A 14 7.46 16.05 22.48
N ASN A 15 7.28 14.78 22.86
CA ASN A 15 7.28 13.66 21.92
C ASN A 15 6.01 13.54 21.07
N SER A 16 4.92 14.22 21.45
CA SER A 16 3.63 14.17 20.72
C SER A 16 3.58 15.13 19.52
N LEU A 17 4.55 16.06 19.40
CA LEU A 17 4.60 17.05 18.32
C LEU A 17 5.35 16.57 17.06
N ALA A 18 5.95 15.38 17.07
CA ALA A 18 6.71 14.84 15.93
C ALA A 18 5.88 14.01 14.94
N ALA A 19 4.57 13.84 15.18
CA ALA A 19 3.68 13.12 14.26
C ALA A 19 3.05 14.07 13.23
N CYS A 20 3.87 14.73 12.41
CA CYS A 20 3.38 15.36 11.18
C CYS A 20 3.22 14.28 10.10
N SER A 21 1.99 13.86 9.82
CA SER A 21 1.68 13.13 8.59
C SER A 21 1.95 14.08 7.41
N LYS A 22 3.04 13.86 6.67
CA LYS A 22 3.18 14.47 5.34
C LYS A 22 2.04 13.92 4.49
N SER A 23 1.07 14.77 4.16
CA SER A 23 0.12 14.46 3.09
C SER A 23 0.93 14.37 1.81
N GLU A 24 1.11 13.17 1.26
CA GLU A 24 1.57 13.00 -0.11
C GLU A 24 0.64 13.83 -1.00
N SER A 25 1.18 14.84 -1.69
CA SER A 25 0.47 15.48 -2.77
C SER A 25 0.21 14.40 -3.81
N ILE A 26 -1.06 14.15 -4.11
CA ILE A 26 -1.51 13.20 -5.12
C ILE A 26 -0.72 13.52 -6.40
N ALA A 27 0.28 12.70 -6.70
CA ALA A 27 0.93 12.70 -8.00
C ALA A 27 -0.18 12.48 -9.04
N PRO A 28 -0.11 13.10 -10.24
CA PRO A 28 -1.09 12.84 -11.27
C PRO A 28 -1.21 11.32 -11.42
N HIS A 29 -2.43 10.78 -11.26
CA HIS A 29 -2.70 9.38 -11.51
C HIS A 29 -2.35 9.13 -12.97
N HIS A 30 -1.14 8.62 -13.21
CA HIS A 30 -0.74 8.16 -14.53
C HIS A 30 -1.51 6.87 -14.76
N PHE A 31 -2.67 6.98 -15.41
CA PHE A 31 -3.45 5.83 -15.82
C PHE A 31 -2.65 5.10 -16.89
N TYR A 32 -2.37 3.81 -16.66
CA TYR A 32 -1.69 2.94 -17.61
C TYR A 32 -2.62 1.80 -18.01
N SER A 33 -2.47 1.33 -19.25
CA SER A 33 -3.33 0.31 -19.84
C SER A 33 -3.18 -1.03 -19.11
N SER A 34 -4.12 -1.94 -19.35
CA SER A 34 -4.06 -3.31 -18.82
C SER A 34 -2.76 -4.02 -19.22
N GLU A 35 -2.29 -3.84 -20.45
CA GLU A 35 -1.04 -4.45 -20.93
C GLU A 35 0.17 -3.92 -20.18
N GLU A 36 0.20 -2.62 -19.87
CA GLU A 36 1.26 -2.03 -19.08
C GLU A 36 1.22 -2.52 -17.63
N ALA A 37 0.03 -2.72 -17.05
CA ALA A 37 -0.16 -3.31 -15.73
C ALA A 37 0.39 -4.73 -15.67
N ILE A 38 0.06 -5.56 -16.66
CA ILE A 38 0.56 -6.93 -16.79
C ILE A 38 2.08 -6.92 -16.85
N LYS A 39 2.65 -6.05 -17.70
CA LYS A 39 4.11 -5.90 -17.85
C LYS A 39 4.79 -5.45 -16.56
N ASN A 40 4.13 -4.62 -15.76
CA ASN A 40 4.64 -4.14 -14.48
C ASN A 40 4.57 -5.19 -13.36
N GLY A 41 3.95 -6.35 -13.61
CA GLY A 41 3.77 -7.40 -12.61
C GLY A 41 2.59 -7.14 -11.66
N ASP A 42 1.69 -6.23 -12.02
CA ASP A 42 0.48 -5.99 -11.26
C ASP A 42 -0.47 -7.17 -11.41
N ILE A 43 -1.23 -7.46 -10.35
CA ILE A 43 -2.29 -8.46 -10.40
C ILE A 43 -3.49 -7.80 -11.06
N VAL A 44 -3.79 -8.22 -12.30
CA VAL A 44 -4.84 -7.63 -13.12
C VAL A 44 -6.09 -8.49 -13.06
N ILE A 45 -7.20 -7.90 -12.61
CA ILE A 45 -8.52 -8.54 -12.52
C ILE A 45 -9.43 -7.96 -13.59
N HIS A 46 -9.78 -8.78 -14.59
CA HIS A 46 -10.79 -8.42 -15.59
C HIS A 46 -12.11 -9.12 -15.25
N GLY A 47 -13.25 -8.52 -15.58
CA GLY A 47 -14.59 -9.04 -15.24
C GLY A 47 -14.90 -10.47 -15.73
N GLU A 48 -14.08 -11.02 -16.63
CA GLU A 48 -14.09 -12.43 -16.99
C GLU A 48 -12.98 -13.19 -16.27
N ILE A 49 -13.36 -14.19 -15.47
CA ILE A 49 -12.50 -15.04 -14.63
C ILE A 49 -11.32 -15.66 -15.39
N ASN A 50 -11.39 -15.75 -16.73
CA ASN A 50 -10.41 -16.40 -17.59
C ASN A 50 -9.22 -15.50 -18.00
N ASN A 51 -9.23 -14.20 -17.64
CA ASN A 51 -8.22 -13.23 -18.08
C ASN A 51 -7.39 -12.64 -16.92
N ASN A 52 -7.29 -13.36 -15.79
CA ASN A 52 -6.48 -12.92 -14.66
C ASN A 52 -4.99 -13.11 -14.96
N ASN A 53 -4.22 -12.02 -14.97
CA ASN A 53 -2.79 -12.03 -15.24
C ASN A 53 -2.00 -11.86 -13.95
N ASN A 54 -0.80 -12.45 -13.91
CA ASN A 54 0.11 -12.45 -12.75
C ASN A 54 -0.55 -13.03 -11.48
N ILE A 55 -1.49 -13.97 -11.59
CA ILE A 55 -2.15 -14.57 -10.43
C ILE A 55 -1.16 -15.34 -9.54
N GLU A 56 -0.09 -15.87 -10.11
CA GLU A 56 1.00 -16.48 -9.38
C GLU A 56 1.71 -15.49 -8.43
N ARG A 57 1.70 -14.19 -8.75
CA ARG A 57 2.24 -13.13 -7.88
C ARG A 57 1.42 -13.01 -6.59
N TRP A 58 0.11 -13.25 -6.67
CA TRP A 58 -0.80 -13.30 -5.52
C TRP A 58 -0.44 -14.48 -4.61
N ASP A 59 -0.24 -15.67 -5.17
CA ASP A 59 0.13 -16.86 -4.39
C ASP A 59 1.49 -16.68 -3.69
N GLN A 60 2.46 -16.08 -4.38
CA GLN A 60 3.76 -15.75 -3.80
C GLN A 60 3.66 -14.74 -2.65
N PHE A 61 2.79 -13.73 -2.80
CA PHE A 61 2.52 -12.77 -1.74
C PHE A 61 1.94 -13.45 -0.50
N LEU A 62 0.91 -14.30 -0.69
CA LEU A 62 0.30 -15.06 0.41
C LEU A 62 1.30 -15.96 1.13
N LYS A 63 2.20 -16.61 0.38
CA LYS A 63 3.27 -17.42 0.96
C LYS A 63 4.20 -16.58 1.84
N LYS A 64 4.65 -15.42 1.37
CA LYS A 64 5.51 -14.53 2.16
C LYS A 64 4.82 -14.01 3.42
N VAL A 65 3.53 -13.66 3.31
CA VAL A 65 2.71 -13.29 4.47
C VAL A 65 2.65 -14.42 5.49
N ALA A 66 2.41 -15.67 5.05
CA ALA A 66 2.41 -16.84 5.94
C ALA A 66 3.77 -17.07 6.61
N GLU A 67 4.86 -16.77 5.91
CA GLU A 67 6.24 -16.83 6.42
C GLU A 67 6.63 -15.60 7.27
N LYS A 68 5.68 -14.70 7.55
CA LYS A 68 5.89 -13.44 8.30
C LYS A 68 6.94 -12.52 7.65
N GLN A 69 7.07 -12.59 6.34
CA GLN A 69 7.93 -11.72 5.55
C GLN A 69 7.12 -10.58 4.94
N THR A 70 7.72 -9.39 4.90
CA THR A 70 7.13 -8.22 4.25
C THR A 70 7.17 -8.40 2.74
N ASP A 71 6.08 -8.06 2.07
CA ASP A 71 5.99 -8.04 0.61
C ASP A 71 5.00 -6.97 0.17
N THR A 72 5.13 -6.52 -1.09
CA THR A 72 4.25 -5.49 -1.67
C THR A 72 3.71 -5.97 -3.00
N ILE A 73 2.40 -5.85 -3.18
CA ILE A 73 1.69 -6.11 -4.43
C ILE A 73 0.85 -4.90 -4.82
N ARG A 74 0.54 -4.80 -6.11
CA ARG A 74 -0.45 -3.87 -6.63
C ARG A 74 -1.53 -4.68 -7.34
N ILE A 75 -2.77 -4.38 -7.03
CA ILE A 75 -3.95 -4.99 -7.64
C ILE A 75 -4.66 -3.90 -8.43
N THR A 76 -4.94 -4.16 -9.70
CA THR A 76 -5.68 -3.26 -10.57
C THR A 76 -6.80 -4.02 -11.26
N SER A 77 -7.87 -3.30 -11.61
CA SER A 77 -9.01 -3.87 -12.30
C SER A 77 -9.44 -2.97 -13.43
N TYR A 78 -9.75 -3.59 -14.57
CA TYR A 78 -10.22 -2.91 -15.77
C TYR A 78 -11.64 -3.34 -16.08
N THR A 79 -12.40 -2.40 -16.60
CA THR A 79 -13.76 -2.64 -17.08
C THR A 79 -13.80 -2.40 -18.58
N ASN A 80 -14.75 -3.01 -19.27
CA ASN A 80 -14.96 -2.75 -20.70
C ASN A 80 -15.45 -1.31 -20.97
N GLU A 81 -15.74 -0.53 -19.93
CA GLU A 81 -16.22 0.86 -20.03
C GLU A 81 -15.07 1.89 -19.95
N GLY A 82 -13.83 1.44 -19.72
CA GLY A 82 -12.69 2.31 -19.46
C GLY A 82 -11.36 1.67 -19.82
N ASP A 83 -11.19 1.33 -21.09
CA ASP A 83 -10.01 1.48 -21.97
C ASP A 83 -10.49 1.21 -23.42
#